data_AF-A0A182RKU3-F1
#
_entry.id   AF-A0A182RKU3-F1
#
_cell.length_a   1.000
_cell.length_b   1.000
_cell.length_c   1.000
_cell.angle_alpha   90.00
_cell.angle_beta   90.00
_cell.angle_gamma   90.00
#
_symmetry.space_group_name_H-M   'P 1'
#
loop_
_entity.id
_entity.type
_entity.pdbx_description
1 polymer ?
#
loop_
_entity_poly.entity_id
_entity_poly.type
_entity_poly.pdbx_seq_one_letter_code
_entity_poly.pdbx_strand_id
1 'polypeptide(L)'
;MAEVIGKLEEEALKRKNRLRELRGKRTNEEQQHNINDEEGVAVPKPVFRNYKPETEEFQESMAMDDHAGIVEKEVGTHLKMMKTPIVIEEIDIANLAPRKPDWDLKRDVSKKLEKLERRTQKAIAELIRERLKAGQEQDILQAVNIATSVASTALHDKDNPDDQ
;
A
#
# COMPACT_ATOMS: atom_id res chain seq x y z
N MET A 1 -44.74 6.66 -81.42
CA MET A 1 -45.37 5.63 -80.55
C MET A 1 -44.39 4.99 -79.56
N ALA A 2 -43.11 4.78 -79.91
CA ALA A 2 -42.12 4.16 -79.01
C ALA A 2 -41.81 4.98 -77.72
N GLU A 3 -41.75 6.31 -77.80
CA GLU A 3 -41.48 7.18 -76.63
C GLU A 3 -42.59 7.13 -75.56
N VAL A 4 -43.83 6.91 -75.98
CA VAL A 4 -44.99 6.77 -75.07
C VAL A 4 -44.92 5.44 -74.32
N ILE A 5 -44.40 4.39 -74.97
CA ILE A 5 -44.21 3.06 -74.37
C ILE A 5 -43.09 3.12 -73.32
N GLY A 6 -42.00 3.82 -73.58
CA GLY A 6 -40.92 4.06 -72.61
C GLY A 6 -41.38 4.88 -71.39
N LYS A 7 -42.14 5.97 -71.61
CA LYS A 7 -42.73 6.76 -70.50
C LYS A 7 -43.71 5.94 -69.65
N LEU A 8 -44.53 5.10 -70.29
CA LEU A 8 -45.46 4.20 -69.61
C LEU A 8 -44.71 3.12 -68.80
N GLU A 9 -43.61 2.60 -69.35
CA GLU A 9 -42.74 1.62 -68.70
C GLU A 9 -42.03 2.22 -67.48
N GLU A 10 -41.49 3.44 -67.60
CA GLU A 10 -40.89 4.18 -66.49
C GLU A 10 -41.90 4.46 -65.37
N GLU A 11 -43.13 4.83 -65.71
CA GLU A 11 -44.19 5.09 -64.74
C GLU A 11 -44.67 3.80 -64.05
N ALA A 12 -44.74 2.69 -64.80
CA ALA A 12 -45.03 1.37 -64.24
C ALA A 12 -43.94 0.91 -63.25
N LEU A 13 -42.67 1.17 -63.55
CA LEU A 13 -41.53 0.90 -62.65
C LEU A 13 -41.59 1.73 -61.37
N LYS A 14 -41.89 3.04 -61.49
CA LYS A 14 -42.11 3.92 -60.31
C LYS A 14 -43.26 3.43 -59.44
N ARG A 15 -44.39 3.04 -60.06
CA ARG A 15 -45.54 2.45 -59.34
C ARG A 15 -45.17 1.15 -58.66
N LYS A 16 -44.46 0.24 -59.35
CA LYS A 16 -44.00 -1.03 -58.78
C LYS A 16 -43.09 -0.83 -57.57
N ASN A 17 -42.15 0.11 -57.65
CA ASN A 17 -41.26 0.45 -56.54
C ASN A 17 -42.04 1.04 -55.35
N ARG A 18 -42.97 1.97 -55.61
CA ARG A 18 -43.85 2.54 -54.57
C ARG A 18 -44.74 1.49 -53.91
N LEU A 19 -45.32 0.57 -54.69
CA LEU A 19 -46.10 -0.56 -54.14
C LEU A 19 -45.23 -1.52 -53.33
N ARG A 20 -43.98 -1.75 -53.74
CA ARG A 20 -43.03 -2.57 -52.97
C ARG A 20 -42.68 -1.92 -51.64
N GLU A 21 -42.46 -0.60 -51.62
CA GLU A 21 -42.23 0.15 -50.38
C GLU A 21 -43.46 0.12 -49.47
N LEU A 22 -44.67 0.31 -50.01
CA LEU A 22 -45.91 0.22 -49.23
C LEU A 22 -46.14 -1.18 -48.68
N ARG A 23 -45.86 -2.23 -49.47
CA ARG A 23 -45.94 -3.62 -49.01
C ARG A 23 -44.88 -3.93 -47.96
N GLY A 24 -43.66 -3.44 -48.13
CA GLY A 24 -42.58 -3.58 -47.15
C GLY A 24 -42.90 -2.88 -45.83
N LYS A 25 -43.50 -1.68 -45.88
CA LYS A 25 -44.00 -0.98 -44.69
C LYS A 25 -45.12 -1.76 -44.01
N ARG A 26 -46.09 -2.29 -44.75
CA ARG A 26 -47.17 -3.10 -44.19
C ARG A 26 -46.65 -4.39 -43.53
N THR A 27 -45.69 -5.09 -44.14
CA THR A 27 -45.07 -6.27 -43.52
C THR A 27 -44.23 -5.90 -42.31
N ASN A 28 -43.57 -4.73 -42.31
CA ASN A 28 -42.88 -4.21 -41.13
C ASN A 28 -43.86 -3.78 -40.04
N GLU A 29 -45.02 -3.23 -40.39
CA GLU A 29 -46.08 -2.87 -39.44
C GLU A 29 -46.75 -4.14 -38.87
N GLU A 30 -46.97 -5.19 -39.68
CA GLU A 30 -47.46 -6.50 -39.24
C GLU A 30 -46.41 -7.26 -38.41
N GLN A 31 -45.12 -7.14 -38.75
CA GLN A 31 -44.02 -7.63 -37.92
C GLN A 31 -43.88 -6.81 -36.66
N GLN A 32 -44.00 -5.48 -36.69
CA GLN A 32 -44.04 -4.65 -35.49
C GLN A 32 -45.27 -4.96 -34.65
N HIS A 33 -46.42 -5.28 -35.23
CA HIS A 33 -47.60 -5.68 -34.44
C HIS A 33 -47.44 -7.07 -33.83
N ASN A 34 -46.88 -8.05 -34.54
CA ASN A 34 -46.55 -9.36 -33.96
C ASN A 34 -45.40 -9.28 -32.95
N ILE A 35 -44.42 -8.40 -33.17
CA ILE A 35 -43.35 -8.12 -32.21
C ILE A 35 -43.91 -7.30 -31.05
N ASN A 36 -44.92 -6.45 -31.19
CA ASN A 36 -45.52 -5.74 -30.06
C ASN A 36 -46.53 -6.61 -29.26
N ASP A 37 -47.10 -7.63 -29.89
CA ASP A 37 -47.98 -8.60 -29.23
C ASP A 37 -47.18 -9.78 -28.62
N GLU A 38 -45.94 -10.06 -29.06
CA GLU A 38 -44.99 -11.01 -28.44
C GLU A 38 -43.78 -10.37 -27.71
N GLU A 39 -43.51 -9.07 -27.86
CA GLU A 39 -42.79 -8.23 -26.88
C GLU A 39 -43.84 -7.80 -25.86
N GLY A 40 -44.32 -8.81 -25.12
CA GLY A 40 -45.02 -8.58 -23.88
C GLY A 40 -44.22 -7.57 -23.09
N VAL A 41 -44.87 -6.46 -22.74
CA VAL A 41 -44.39 -5.41 -21.84
C VAL A 41 -43.42 -6.06 -20.86
N ALA A 42 -42.12 -5.80 -21.01
CA ALA A 42 -41.10 -6.38 -20.15
C ALA A 42 -41.27 -5.73 -18.76
N VAL A 43 -42.29 -6.17 -18.03
CA VAL A 43 -42.53 -5.79 -16.65
C VAL A 43 -41.30 -6.21 -15.86
N PRO A 44 -40.71 -5.30 -15.06
CA PRO A 44 -39.55 -5.64 -14.26
C PRO A 44 -39.88 -6.83 -13.36
N LYS A 45 -39.00 -7.84 -13.35
CA LYS A 45 -39.19 -9.07 -12.56
C LYS A 45 -39.39 -8.70 -11.07
N PRO A 46 -40.41 -9.24 -10.39
CA PRO A 46 -40.68 -8.94 -9.00
C PRO A 46 -39.55 -9.45 -8.11
N VAL A 47 -39.11 -8.62 -7.17
CA VAL A 47 -38.09 -8.98 -6.18
C VAL A 47 -38.78 -9.37 -4.89
N PHE A 48 -38.63 -10.62 -4.46
CA PHE A 48 -39.28 -11.13 -3.26
C PHE A 48 -38.36 -10.95 -2.04
N ARG A 49 -38.79 -10.11 -1.08
CA ARG A 49 -38.11 -9.89 0.20
C ARG A 49 -38.71 -10.70 1.35
N ASN A 50 -40.04 -10.88 1.35
CA ASN A 50 -40.79 -11.51 2.45
C ASN A 50 -41.39 -12.87 2.09
N TYR A 51 -41.12 -13.41 0.90
CA TYR A 51 -41.69 -14.67 0.42
C TYR A 51 -40.61 -15.54 -0.20
N LYS A 52 -40.63 -16.84 0.10
CA LYS A 52 -39.71 -17.84 -0.47
C LYS A 52 -40.45 -18.63 -1.55
N PRO A 53 -40.14 -18.43 -2.83
CA PRO A 53 -40.76 -19.20 -3.90
C PRO A 53 -40.29 -20.66 -3.86
N GLU A 54 -41.22 -21.59 -4.11
CA GLU A 54 -40.93 -23.03 -4.14
C GLU A 54 -40.28 -23.48 -5.47
N THR A 55 -40.44 -22.69 -6.53
CA THR A 55 -39.93 -22.98 -7.88
C THR A 55 -38.56 -22.33 -8.12
N GLU A 56 -37.61 -23.10 -8.66
CA GLU A 56 -36.21 -22.67 -8.90
C GLU A 56 -36.12 -21.44 -9.83
N GLU A 57 -37.05 -21.28 -10.78
CA GLU A 57 -37.11 -20.17 -11.73
C GLU A 57 -37.24 -18.78 -11.08
N PHE A 58 -37.76 -18.71 -9.84
CA PHE A 58 -37.96 -17.45 -9.12
C PHE A 58 -36.97 -17.25 -7.96
N GLN A 59 -36.11 -18.24 -7.67
CA GLN A 59 -35.09 -18.11 -6.61
C GLN A 59 -34.05 -17.04 -6.95
N GLU A 60 -33.72 -16.86 -8.23
CA GLU A 60 -32.79 -15.82 -8.70
C GLU A 60 -33.28 -14.39 -8.44
N SER A 61 -34.59 -14.21 -8.21
CA SER A 61 -35.21 -12.90 -7.93
C SER A 61 -35.26 -12.55 -6.44
N MET A 62 -34.67 -13.36 -5.56
CA MET A 62 -34.48 -12.98 -4.15
C MET A 62 -33.46 -11.85 -4.04
N ALA A 63 -33.84 -10.77 -3.36
CA ALA A 63 -32.88 -9.73 -2.99
C ALA A 63 -31.88 -10.33 -2.00
N MET A 64 -30.66 -10.57 -2.48
CA MET A 64 -29.40 -10.84 -1.76
C MET A 64 -29.56 -11.37 -0.34
N ASP A 65 -29.13 -12.62 -0.13
CA ASP A 65 -29.09 -13.28 1.17
C ASP A 65 -28.61 -12.37 2.30
N ASP A 66 -29.44 -12.27 3.34
CA ASP A 66 -29.13 -11.63 4.61
C ASP A 66 -27.73 -12.07 5.06
N HIS A 67 -26.83 -11.10 5.16
CA HIS A 67 -25.42 -11.30 5.48
C HIS A 67 -25.19 -11.73 6.96
N ALA A 68 -26.17 -12.38 7.58
CA ALA A 68 -26.12 -12.88 8.95
C ALA A 68 -24.96 -13.88 9.16
N GLY A 69 -24.48 -14.53 8.09
CA GLY A 69 -23.31 -15.42 8.13
C GLY A 69 -21.94 -14.73 8.14
N ILE A 70 -21.87 -13.38 8.07
CA ILE A 70 -20.60 -12.63 8.15
C ILE A 70 -20.16 -12.50 9.61
N VAL A 71 -21.11 -12.23 10.52
CA VAL A 71 -20.82 -11.99 11.94
C VAL A 71 -20.25 -13.24 12.61
N GLU A 72 -20.80 -14.43 12.34
CA GLU A 72 -20.28 -15.67 12.92
C GLU A 72 -18.85 -15.98 12.46
N LYS A 73 -18.53 -15.68 11.20
CA LYS A 73 -17.19 -15.87 10.64
C LYS A 73 -16.19 -14.88 11.26
N GLU A 74 -16.57 -13.62 11.39
CA GLU A 74 -15.75 -12.59 12.03
C GLU A 74 -15.55 -12.87 13.52
N VAL A 75 -16.59 -13.26 14.25
CA VAL A 75 -16.48 -13.65 15.66
C VAL A 75 -15.57 -14.88 15.79
N GLY A 76 -15.71 -15.86 14.90
CA GLY A 76 -14.83 -17.03 14.84
C GLY A 76 -13.36 -16.69 14.54
N THR A 77 -13.08 -15.69 13.70
CA THR A 77 -11.71 -15.24 13.43
C THR A 77 -11.12 -14.51 14.64
N HIS A 78 -11.89 -13.63 15.29
CA HIS A 78 -11.43 -12.94 16.50
C HIS A 78 -11.19 -13.90 17.66
N LEU A 79 -12.04 -14.92 17.84
CA LEU A 79 -11.86 -15.94 18.87
C LEU A 79 -10.58 -16.77 18.65
N LYS A 80 -10.25 -17.07 17.38
CA LYS A 80 -8.98 -17.74 17.02
C LYS A 80 -7.77 -16.85 17.33
N MET A 81 -7.86 -15.55 17.01
CA MET A 81 -6.81 -14.56 17.32
C MET A 81 -6.62 -14.36 18.83
N MET A 82 -7.69 -14.44 19.63
CA MET A 82 -7.57 -14.38 21.09
C MET A 82 -6.98 -15.66 21.70
N LYS A 83 -7.15 -16.80 21.03
CA LYS A 83 -6.64 -18.10 21.51
C LYS A 83 -5.15 -18.29 21.22
N THR A 84 -4.61 -17.63 20.19
CA THR A 84 -3.16 -17.59 20.00
C THR A 84 -2.54 -16.85 21.18
N PRO A 85 -1.64 -17.48 21.96
CA PRO A 85 -1.00 -16.80 23.06
C PRO A 85 -0.27 -15.59 22.49
N ILE A 86 -0.56 -14.40 23.03
CA ILE A 86 0.19 -13.20 22.72
C ILE A 86 1.61 -13.50 23.20
N VAL A 87 2.49 -13.88 22.27
CA VAL A 87 3.92 -13.98 22.52
C VAL A 87 4.37 -12.53 22.68
N ILE A 88 4.30 -12.04 23.92
CA ILE A 88 4.93 -10.79 24.29
C ILE A 88 6.43 -11.08 24.17
N GLU A 89 7.02 -10.74 23.02
CA GLU A 89 8.45 -10.49 22.97
C GLU A 89 8.73 -9.52 24.11
N GLU A 90 9.47 -9.97 25.11
CA GLU A 90 9.78 -9.19 26.31
C GLU A 90 10.32 -7.84 25.87
N ILE A 91 9.46 -6.82 25.97
CA ILE A 91 9.82 -5.45 25.65
C ILE A 91 10.85 -5.06 26.71
N ASP A 92 12.11 -4.89 26.29
CA ASP A 92 13.22 -4.54 27.17
C ASP A 92 12.94 -3.19 27.87
N ILE A 93 12.50 -3.28 29.12
CA ILE A 93 12.03 -2.17 29.96
C ILE A 93 13.15 -1.14 30.20
N ALA A 94 14.42 -1.55 30.06
CA ALA A 94 15.57 -0.66 30.20
C ALA A 94 15.67 0.37 29.05
N ASN A 95 15.09 0.09 27.88
CA ASN A 95 15.07 1.04 26.76
C ASN A 95 13.88 2.01 26.80
N LEU A 96 12.85 1.72 27.61
CA LEU A 96 11.64 2.53 27.75
C LEU A 96 11.73 3.54 28.90
N ALA A 97 12.70 3.38 29.81
CA ALA A 97 12.93 4.30 30.91
C ALA A 97 13.38 5.69 30.40
N PRO A 98 13.01 6.79 31.10
CA PRO A 98 13.50 8.12 30.77
C PRO A 98 15.02 8.17 30.87
N ARG A 99 15.70 8.40 29.74
CA ARG A 99 17.15 8.55 29.70
C ARG A 99 17.56 9.99 30.03
N LYS A 100 18.81 10.19 30.48
CA LYS A 100 19.39 11.53 30.70
C LYS A 100 19.24 12.38 29.43
N PRO A 101 18.91 13.68 29.50
CA PRO A 101 18.68 14.51 28.31
C PRO A 101 19.86 14.52 27.32
N ASP A 102 21.09 14.35 27.81
CA ASP A 102 22.31 14.32 26.98
C ASP A 102 22.63 12.95 26.37
N TRP A 103 21.82 11.92 26.61
CA TRP A 103 22.13 10.55 26.19
C TRP A 103 22.25 10.41 24.67
N ASP A 104 21.38 11.12 23.95
CA ASP A 104 21.34 11.11 22.50
C ASP A 104 22.54 11.87 21.93
N LEU A 105 22.87 13.02 22.54
CA LEU A 105 24.05 13.80 22.19
C LEU A 105 25.34 12.99 22.38
N LYS A 106 25.47 12.29 23.52
CA LYS A 106 26.63 11.42 23.78
C LYS A 106 26.73 10.29 22.78
N ARG A 107 25.62 9.64 22.41
CA ARG A 107 25.62 8.56 21.42
C ARG A 107 26.09 9.06 20.05
N ASP A 108 25.53 10.18 19.60
CA ASP A 108 25.78 10.70 18.26
C ASP A 108 27.18 11.34 18.13
N VAL A 109 27.67 11.96 19.20
CA VAL A 109 29.02 12.53 19.28
C VAL A 109 30.08 11.45 19.45
N SER A 110 29.83 10.39 20.22
CA SER A 110 30.81 9.29 20.44
C SER A 110 31.33 8.71 19.13
N LYS A 111 30.45 8.44 18.17
CA LYS A 111 30.85 7.90 16.86
C LYS A 111 31.73 8.84 16.04
N LYS A 112 31.55 10.16 16.21
CA LYS A 112 32.39 11.18 15.55
C LYS A 112 33.73 11.32 16.26
N LEU A 113 33.73 11.31 17.59
CA LEU A 113 34.94 11.35 18.40
C LEU A 113 35.82 10.14 18.14
N GLU A 114 35.28 8.93 18.07
CA GLU A 114 36.06 7.71 17.78
C GLU A 114 36.80 7.83 16.41
N LYS A 115 36.11 8.31 15.38
CA LYS A 115 36.72 8.52 14.06
C LYS A 115 37.81 9.59 14.10
N LEU A 116 37.60 10.66 14.85
CA LEU A 116 38.56 11.74 14.99
C LEU A 116 39.77 11.26 15.78
N GLU A 117 39.57 10.58 16.92
CA GLU A 117 40.60 10.01 17.77
C GLU A 117 41.53 9.08 16.99
N ARG A 118 40.98 8.19 16.15
CA ARG A 118 41.80 7.30 15.29
C ARG A 118 42.69 8.09 14.32
N ARG A 119 42.21 9.21 13.78
CA ARG A 119 43.00 10.09 12.90
C ARG A 119 44.04 10.88 13.69
N THR A 120 43.68 11.38 14.88
CA THR A 120 44.58 12.10 15.78
C THR A 120 45.71 11.20 16.25
N GLN A 121 45.42 9.97 16.67
CA GLN A 121 46.44 8.98 17.03
C GLN A 121 47.38 8.67 15.87
N LYS A 122 46.85 8.54 14.64
CA LYS A 122 47.68 8.35 13.45
C LYS A 122 48.59 9.54 13.17
N ALA A 123 48.07 10.77 13.25
CA ALA A 123 48.85 11.99 13.07
C ALA A 123 49.93 12.14 14.16
N ILE A 124 49.59 11.82 15.43
CA ILE A 124 50.55 11.78 16.54
C ILE A 124 51.65 10.76 16.25
N ALA A 125 51.31 9.55 15.80
CA ALA A 125 52.29 8.52 15.48
C ALA A 125 53.23 8.93 14.33
N GLU A 126 52.70 9.58 13.28
CA GLU A 126 53.50 10.14 12.18
C GLU A 126 54.46 11.23 12.68
N LEU A 127 53.96 12.15 13.51
CA LEU A 127 54.75 13.25 14.09
C LEU A 127 55.85 12.74 15.03
N ILE A 128 55.57 11.71 15.84
CA ILE A 128 56.59 11.03 16.66
C ILE A 128 57.66 10.38 15.76
N ARG A 129 57.24 9.73 14.68
CA ARG A 129 58.17 9.08 13.74
C ARG A 129 59.10 10.08 13.07
N GLU A 130 58.61 11.28 12.73
CA GLU A 130 59.43 12.36 12.19
C GLU A 130 60.40 12.92 13.22
N ARG A 131 59.95 13.16 14.45
CA ARG A 131 60.82 13.66 15.54
C ARG A 131 61.91 12.67 15.94
N LEU A 132 61.62 11.38 15.94
CA LEU A 132 62.63 10.33 16.17
C LEU A 132 63.69 10.34 15.07
N LYS A 133 63.30 10.49 13.80
CA LYS A 133 64.26 10.65 12.69
C LYS A 133 65.11 11.91 12.82
N ALA A 134 64.56 12.97 13.41
CA ALA A 134 65.27 14.22 13.69
C ALA A 134 66.17 14.16 14.94
N GLY A 135 66.23 13.03 15.66
CA GLY A 135 67.10 12.84 16.82
C GLY A 135 66.59 13.47 18.12
N GLN A 136 65.30 13.84 18.22
CA GLN A 136 64.71 14.51 19.39
C GLN A 136 64.16 13.54 20.44
N GLU A 137 64.83 12.42 20.68
CA GLU A 137 64.29 11.29 21.46
C GLU A 137 64.07 11.61 22.96
N GLN A 138 64.95 12.42 23.56
CA GLN A 138 64.88 12.78 24.98
C GLN A 138 63.65 13.66 25.31
N ASP A 139 63.29 14.58 24.42
CA ASP A 139 62.14 15.48 24.59
C ASP A 139 60.81 14.70 24.53
N ILE A 140 60.74 13.68 23.67
CA ILE A 140 59.56 12.82 23.53
C ILE A 140 59.33 12.00 24.80
N LEU A 141 60.38 11.40 25.36
CA LEU A 141 60.27 10.57 26.57
C LEU A 141 59.81 11.39 27.78
N GLN A 142 60.31 12.62 27.92
CA GLN A 142 59.87 13.53 28.97
C GLN A 142 58.39 13.92 28.80
N ALA A 143 57.96 14.25 27.58
CA ALA A 143 56.57 14.58 27.30
C ALA A 143 55.61 13.41 27.55
N VAL A 144 56.00 12.17 27.20
CA VAL A 144 55.19 10.97 27.46
C VAL A 144 55.03 10.72 28.96
N ASN A 145 56.09 10.89 29.76
CA ASN A 145 56.02 10.73 31.21
C ASN A 145 55.11 11.75 31.90
N ILE A 146 55.06 12.98 31.38
CA ILE A 146 54.13 14.00 31.87
C ILE A 146 52.69 13.63 31.48
N ALA A 147 52.46 13.23 30.23
CA ALA A 147 51.13 12.84 29.77
C ALA A 147 50.55 11.62 30.53
N THR A 148 51.38 10.61 30.82
CA THR A 148 50.94 9.42 31.57
C THR A 148 50.58 9.72 33.02
N SER A 149 51.29 10.63 33.68
CA SER A 149 50.97 11.06 35.06
C SER A 149 49.70 11.93 35.15
N VAL A 150 49.40 12.72 34.12
CA VAL A 150 48.15 13.48 34.03
C VAL A 150 46.95 12.57 33.72
N ALA A 151 47.14 11.56 32.87
CA ALA A 151 46.07 10.61 32.57
C ALA A 151 45.69 9.75 33.79
N SER A 152 46.67 9.31 34.59
CA SER A 152 46.40 8.51 35.79
C SER A 152 45.71 9.31 36.90
N THR A 153 46.00 10.62 37.02
CA THR A 153 45.30 11.50 37.96
C THR A 153 43.87 11.79 37.50
N ALA A 154 43.62 12.01 36.21
CA ALA A 154 42.28 12.27 35.68
C ALA A 154 41.31 11.07 35.74
N LEU A 155 41.82 9.84 35.76
CA LEU A 155 41.01 8.65 35.97
C LEU A 155 40.51 8.51 37.42
N HIS A 156 41.26 9.06 38.39
CA HIS A 156 40.90 9.00 39.81
C HIS A 156 39.68 9.85 40.17
N ASP A 157 39.40 10.92 39.40
CA ASP A 157 38.25 11.81 39.61
C ASP A 157 36.92 11.29 39.03
N LYS A 158 36.94 10.25 38.18
CA LYS A 158 35.73 9.74 37.51
C LYS A 158 34.97 8.66 38.30
N ASP A 159 35.52 8.20 39.41
CA ASP A 159 34.93 7.17 40.28
C ASP A 159 34.22 7.77 41.52
N ASN A 160 34.03 9.10 41.61
CA ASN A 160 33.27 9.70 42.71
C ASN A 160 31.76 9.41 42.54
N PRO A 161 31.11 8.72 43.50
CA PRO A 161 29.75 8.20 43.32
C PRO A 161 28.64 9.26 43.41
N ASP A 162 28.95 10.53 43.67
CA ASP A 162 27.96 11.60 43.85
C ASP A 162 27.42 12.21 42.54
N ASP A 163 27.83 11.71 41.36
CA ASP A 163 27.53 12.35 40.05
C ASP A 163 26.69 11.47 39.09
N GLN A 164 25.76 10.65 39.60
CA GLN A 164 24.79 9.89 38.78
C GLN A 164 23.35 10.39 38.86
#